data_AF-A0AAN9EFA0-F1
#
_entry.id   AF-A0AAN9EFA0-F1
#
_cell.length_a   1.000
_cell.length_b   1.000
_cell.length_c   1.000
_cell.angle_alpha   90.00
_cell.angle_beta   90.00
_cell.angle_gamma   90.00
#
_symmetry.space_group_name_H-M   'P 1'
#
loop_
_entity.id
_entity.type
_entity.pdbx_description
1 polymer ?
#
loop_
_entity_poly.entity_id
_entity_poly.type
_entity_poly.pdbx_seq_one_letter_code
_entity_poly.pdbx_strand_id
1 'polypeptide(L)'
;MQLGSASPVSSSPSLPTFLPLRHSPLCHRPPPPKFAAAYLLLFPCACCGDVEALKKLCADLYMDRWSGILRVPLHPNSRTHHRVGASLCLSPGTRTLTVPSANAIFFCGDRVEGTGNPVIERLSNLQKLSEILVSKFGSFINTWVIEASVYNGPFAVFKDFIPSVNQYGEPRSYHPIGFPASTSAVSLLLNCLEEVKKVISGRQIEAHTGSTPSSRFSHPKTFILGFSKGGTVLNQLVTELGFTDIGSNVNSPHVEQAIDRKFSTREEMDIVPKTKESLLNSITEIHYVDVGLNSSGAYLTDPDVFERISKRLIQGAPQVGFVLHGTPRQWSDKRRYWIRDEKDKMLHLLESEAHKNGGKLQVHERYYFADKSPDMQMHFEVIESLDFKAPGMTKGGIRLEDDPMDDEVEENPIEWPAEN
;
A
#
# COMPACT_ATOMS: atom_id res chain seq x y z
N MET A 1 -66.01 36.88 -0.44
CA MET A 1 -67.36 36.54 -0.95
C MET A 1 -67.47 35.03 -1.01
N GLN A 2 -68.40 34.47 -0.24
CA GLN A 2 -68.78 33.05 -0.16
C GLN A 2 -69.73 32.67 -1.31
N LEU A 3 -70.00 31.35 -1.35
CA LEU A 3 -71.09 30.60 -2.02
C LEU A 3 -70.60 29.89 -3.31
N GLY A 4 -70.55 28.55 -3.43
CA GLY A 4 -71.16 27.46 -2.66
C GLY A 4 -72.47 26.98 -3.30
N SER A 5 -72.49 25.73 -3.79
CA SER A 5 -73.63 24.82 -4.01
C SER A 5 -73.30 23.85 -5.16
N ALA A 6 -73.80 22.62 -5.27
CA ALA A 6 -74.37 21.63 -4.37
C ALA A 6 -74.46 20.32 -5.20
N SER A 7 -74.21 19.17 -4.58
CA SER A 7 -74.54 17.80 -5.09
C SER A 7 -76.08 17.58 -5.01
N PRO A 8 -76.75 16.42 -5.37
CA PRO A 8 -76.36 15.07 -4.89
C PRO A 8 -76.91 13.78 -5.60
N VAL A 9 -76.45 12.62 -5.09
CA VAL A 9 -77.15 11.31 -4.85
C VAL A 9 -77.58 10.36 -6.01
N SER A 10 -77.11 9.11 -5.92
CA SER A 10 -77.86 7.83 -5.73
C SER A 10 -77.02 6.66 -6.32
N SER A 11 -77.04 5.39 -5.92
CA SER A 11 -77.41 4.60 -4.73
C SER A 11 -76.91 3.15 -4.98
N SER A 12 -76.49 2.48 -3.91
CA SER A 12 -76.03 1.08 -3.75
C SER A 12 -77.08 0.02 -4.20
N PRO A 13 -76.80 -1.33 -4.30
CA PRO A 13 -76.30 -2.16 -3.18
C PRO A 13 -75.53 -3.50 -3.48
N SER A 14 -75.09 -4.13 -2.38
CA SER A 14 -74.98 -5.58 -2.06
C SER A 14 -73.73 -6.45 -2.39
N LEU A 15 -73.16 -6.97 -1.28
CA LEU A 15 -72.22 -8.10 -0.99
C LEU A 15 -72.78 -9.51 -1.39
N PRO A 16 -72.12 -10.71 -1.19
CA PRO A 16 -70.96 -11.05 -0.33
C PRO A 16 -69.93 -12.15 -0.82
N THR A 17 -68.86 -12.32 -0.02
CA THR A 17 -68.09 -13.57 0.29
C THR A 17 -67.24 -14.28 -0.80
N PHE A 18 -65.93 -14.40 -0.54
CA PHE A 18 -65.24 -15.65 -0.08
C PHE A 18 -63.71 -15.43 -0.06
N LEU A 19 -63.07 -15.66 1.09
CA LEU A 19 -61.63 -15.96 1.19
C LEU A 19 -61.43 -17.47 0.97
N PRO A 20 -60.30 -17.91 0.40
CA PRO A 20 -59.29 -18.48 1.30
C PRO A 20 -57.83 -18.15 0.95
N LEU A 21 -56.99 -18.34 1.98
CA LEU A 21 -55.53 -18.27 2.02
C LEU A 21 -54.82 -19.10 0.93
N ARG A 22 -53.74 -18.56 0.33
CA ARG A 22 -52.34 -19.04 0.51
C ARG A 22 -51.31 -18.42 -0.47
N HIS A 23 -50.12 -18.22 0.10
CA HIS A 23 -48.77 -18.20 -0.49
C HIS A 23 -48.30 -17.03 -1.39
N SER A 24 -47.39 -16.24 -0.82
CA SER A 24 -46.37 -15.43 -1.53
C SER A 24 -45.43 -16.33 -2.34
N PRO A 25 -44.76 -15.77 -3.37
CA PRO A 25 -43.33 -15.45 -3.17
C PRO A 25 -42.88 -14.14 -3.85
N LEU A 26 -42.09 -13.34 -3.14
CA LEU A 26 -41.26 -12.27 -3.73
C LEU A 26 -39.83 -12.48 -3.25
N CYS A 27 -38.96 -12.90 -4.16
CA CYS A 27 -37.52 -12.96 -3.98
C CYS A 27 -36.81 -12.25 -5.14
N HIS A 28 -35.68 -11.62 -4.78
CA HIS A 28 -34.54 -11.18 -5.59
C HIS A 28 -34.48 -9.74 -6.13
N ARG A 29 -33.84 -8.86 -5.33
CA ARG A 29 -32.59 -8.17 -5.67
C ARG A 29 -31.67 -8.05 -4.44
N PRO A 30 -30.33 -8.23 -4.53
CA PRO A 30 -29.43 -8.01 -3.41
C PRO A 30 -29.04 -6.51 -3.29
N PRO A 31 -28.79 -5.98 -2.07
CA PRO A 31 -28.34 -4.61 -1.88
C PRO A 31 -26.82 -4.46 -2.02
N PRO A 32 -26.30 -3.23 -2.21
CA PRO A 32 -24.88 -2.95 -2.41
C PRO A 32 -24.03 -3.12 -1.11
N PRO A 33 -22.68 -3.23 -1.23
CA PRO A 33 -21.81 -3.80 -0.19
C PRO A 33 -21.63 -2.96 1.08
N LYS A 34 -22.15 -1.73 1.12
CA LYS A 34 -22.06 -0.84 2.29
C LYS A 34 -23.18 -1.07 3.33
N PHE A 35 -24.16 -1.91 3.03
CA PHE A 35 -25.30 -2.17 3.93
C PHE A 35 -25.38 -3.58 4.50
N ALA A 36 -24.47 -4.49 4.13
CA ALA A 36 -24.49 -5.88 4.63
C ALA A 36 -24.29 -5.95 6.16
N ALA A 37 -23.44 -5.09 6.72
CA ALA A 37 -23.21 -5.02 8.17
C ALA A 37 -24.41 -4.42 8.94
N ALA A 38 -25.10 -3.44 8.35
CA ALA A 38 -26.30 -2.84 8.96
C ALA A 38 -27.53 -3.77 8.87
N TYR A 39 -27.63 -4.58 7.81
CA TYR A 39 -28.72 -5.54 7.64
C TYR A 39 -28.67 -6.68 8.67
N LEU A 40 -27.46 -7.11 9.08
CA LEU A 40 -27.27 -8.10 10.15
C LEU A 40 -27.63 -7.57 11.55
N LEU A 41 -27.61 -6.24 11.75
CA LEU A 41 -28.00 -5.60 13.01
C LEU A 41 -29.51 -5.34 13.14
N LEU A 42 -30.24 -5.26 12.01
CA LEU A 42 -31.67 -4.90 12.00
C LEU A 42 -32.62 -6.11 11.85
N PHE A 43 -32.11 -7.28 11.48
CA PHE A 43 -32.90 -8.52 11.41
C PHE A 43 -32.15 -9.70 12.05
N PRO A 44 -32.13 -9.82 13.39
CA PRO A 44 -31.76 -11.08 14.01
C PRO A 44 -32.84 -12.11 13.62
N CYS A 45 -32.45 -13.13 12.86
CA CYS A 45 -33.26 -14.32 12.69
C CYS A 45 -33.62 -14.84 14.09
N ALA A 46 -34.90 -14.94 14.40
CA ALA A 46 -35.43 -15.28 15.73
C ALA A 46 -35.17 -16.75 16.15
N CYS A 47 -34.21 -17.43 15.53
CA CYS A 47 -33.87 -18.83 15.79
C CYS A 47 -32.35 -19.02 15.83
N CYS A 48 -31.77 -18.58 16.95
CA CYS A 48 -30.46 -18.94 17.54
C CYS A 48 -29.80 -17.68 18.09
N GLY A 49 -30.04 -17.43 19.37
CA GLY A 49 -29.41 -16.37 20.12
C GLY A 49 -27.94 -16.66 20.35
N ASP A 50 -27.09 -15.75 19.88
CA ASP A 50 -26.04 -15.18 20.72
C ASP A 50 -25.56 -13.87 20.06
N VAL A 51 -26.25 -12.78 20.41
CA VAL A 51 -25.88 -11.42 19.99
C VAL A 51 -24.46 -11.08 20.48
N GLU A 52 -23.99 -11.70 21.55
CA GLU A 52 -22.66 -11.51 22.12
C GLU A 52 -21.61 -12.28 21.31
N ALA A 53 -21.91 -13.48 20.81
CA ALA A 53 -21.06 -14.17 19.85
C ALA A 53 -20.97 -13.42 18.50
N LEU A 54 -22.05 -12.78 18.05
CA LEU A 54 -22.07 -11.95 16.84
C LEU A 54 -21.30 -10.64 17.02
N LYS A 55 -21.44 -9.97 18.17
CA LYS A 55 -20.60 -8.82 18.54
C LYS A 55 -19.13 -9.20 18.70
N LYS A 56 -18.85 -10.36 19.28
CA LYS A 56 -17.50 -10.92 19.41
C LYS A 56 -16.92 -11.25 18.04
N LEU A 57 -17.69 -11.87 17.14
CA LEU A 57 -17.30 -12.10 15.75
C LEU A 57 -17.06 -10.78 15.00
N CYS A 58 -17.91 -9.77 15.19
CA CYS A 58 -17.72 -8.43 14.60
C CYS A 58 -16.54 -7.65 15.21
N ALA A 59 -16.26 -7.82 16.50
CA ALA A 59 -15.09 -7.27 17.17
C ALA A 59 -13.79 -8.00 16.79
N ASP A 60 -13.86 -9.31 16.55
CA ASP A 60 -12.77 -10.12 16.02
C ASP A 60 -12.54 -9.84 14.52
N LEU A 61 -13.55 -9.32 13.81
CA LEU A 61 -13.46 -8.83 12.42
C LEU A 61 -12.88 -7.42 12.31
N TYR A 62 -12.80 -6.66 13.41
CA TYR A 62 -12.32 -5.27 13.42
C TYR A 62 -11.23 -5.09 14.48
N MET A 63 -9.96 -5.18 14.05
CA MET A 63 -8.82 -4.82 14.91
C MET A 63 -8.93 -3.35 15.33
N ASP A 64 -8.85 -3.09 16.64
CA ASP A 64 -8.62 -1.74 17.16
C ASP A 64 -7.29 -1.21 16.60
N ARG A 65 -7.19 0.11 16.41
CA ARG A 65 -5.97 0.72 15.82
C ARG A 65 -5.58 1.99 16.54
N TRP A 66 -4.28 2.17 16.69
CA TRP A 66 -3.70 3.48 16.99
C TRP A 66 -3.36 4.18 15.69
N SER A 67 -3.76 5.44 15.51
CA SER A 67 -3.38 6.26 14.35
C SER A 67 -2.93 7.63 14.81
N GLY A 68 -1.89 8.17 14.17
CA GLY A 68 -1.38 9.49 14.49
C GLY A 68 -0.16 9.88 13.65
N ILE A 69 0.32 11.10 13.86
CA ILE A 69 1.54 11.61 13.24
C ILE A 69 2.61 11.71 14.32
N LEU A 70 3.74 11.06 14.08
CA LEU A 70 4.92 11.07 14.93
C LEU A 70 5.95 12.05 14.39
N ARG A 71 6.74 12.64 15.29
CA ARG A 71 7.96 13.38 14.96
C ARG A 71 9.13 12.65 15.58
N VAL A 72 9.93 11.99 14.76
CA VAL A 72 10.90 10.99 15.23
C VAL A 72 12.27 11.31 14.68
N PRO A 73 13.31 11.43 15.54
CA PRO A 73 14.67 11.57 15.07
C PRO A 73 15.18 10.22 14.56
N LEU A 74 16.00 10.23 13.50
CA LEU A 74 16.62 8.99 13.01
C LEU A 74 17.73 8.50 13.97
N HIS A 75 18.47 9.44 14.54
CA HIS A 75 19.52 9.18 15.52
C HIS A 75 19.24 9.98 16.81
N PRO A 76 19.62 9.47 18.00
CA PRO A 76 19.30 10.11 19.28
C PRO A 76 19.68 11.59 19.40
N ASN A 77 20.75 12.01 18.72
CA ASN A 77 21.27 13.39 18.75
C ASN A 77 20.95 14.19 17.47
N SER A 78 20.05 13.69 16.61
CA SER A 78 19.69 14.37 15.37
C SER A 78 18.90 15.65 15.66
N ARG A 79 19.30 16.76 15.02
CA ARG A 79 18.51 18.00 15.03
C ARG A 79 17.30 17.92 14.09
N THR A 80 17.38 17.08 13.07
CA THR A 80 16.30 16.86 12.09
C THR A 80 15.43 15.68 12.49
N HIS A 81 14.14 15.81 12.24
CA HIS A 81 13.13 14.82 12.60
C HIS A 81 12.35 14.45 11.34
N HIS A 82 12.03 13.17 11.20
CA HIS A 82 11.04 12.72 10.24
C HIS A 82 9.64 12.93 10.81
N ARG A 83 8.71 13.31 9.94
CA ARG A 83 7.29 13.19 10.22
C ARG A 83 6.81 11.87 9.65
N VAL A 84 6.16 11.06 10.49
CA VAL A 84 5.67 9.74 10.11
C VAL A 84 4.19 9.63 10.47
N GLY A 85 3.32 9.55 9.47
CA GLY A 85 1.93 9.16 9.67
C GLY A 85 1.85 7.66 9.85
N ALA A 86 1.36 7.20 10.99
CA ALA A 86 1.30 5.78 11.30
C ALA A 86 -0.12 5.34 11.65
N SER A 87 -0.46 4.10 11.29
CA SER A 87 -1.65 3.41 11.76
C SER A 87 -1.28 1.97 12.10
N LEU A 88 -1.40 1.60 13.38
CA LEU A 88 -0.89 0.35 13.93
C LEU A 88 -2.00 -0.49 14.56
N CYS A 89 -1.96 -1.79 14.34
CA CYS A 89 -2.87 -2.76 14.93
C CYS A 89 -2.72 -2.82 16.45
N LEU A 90 -3.86 -2.82 17.15
CA LEU A 90 -3.98 -3.07 18.57
C LEU A 90 -4.76 -4.36 18.80
N SER A 91 -4.37 -5.12 19.81
CA SER A 91 -5.14 -6.29 20.23
C SER A 91 -6.50 -5.86 20.81
N PRO A 92 -7.59 -6.52 20.40
CA PRO A 92 -8.90 -6.30 21.00
C PRO A 92 -8.85 -6.51 22.53
N GLY A 93 -9.55 -5.66 23.27
CA GLY A 93 -9.63 -5.74 24.74
C GLY A 93 -8.44 -5.09 25.46
N THR A 94 -7.21 -5.53 25.22
CA THR A 94 -6.04 -4.99 25.95
C THR A 94 -5.51 -3.68 25.38
N ARG A 95 -5.86 -3.33 24.13
CA ARG A 95 -5.39 -2.14 23.41
C ARG A 95 -3.85 -1.99 23.39
N THR A 96 -3.15 -3.10 23.51
CA THR A 96 -1.69 -3.17 23.33
C THR A 96 -1.37 -3.38 21.86
N LEU A 97 -0.17 -3.01 21.43
CA LEU A 97 0.28 -3.30 20.06
C LEU A 97 0.26 -4.81 19.79
N THR A 98 -0.14 -5.20 18.59
CA THR A 98 -0.14 -6.60 18.13
C THR A 98 0.64 -6.76 16.84
N VAL A 99 1.10 -7.98 16.56
CA VAL A 99 1.84 -8.32 15.34
C VAL A 99 0.90 -8.19 14.13
N PRO A 100 1.24 -7.39 13.11
CA PRO A 100 0.42 -7.25 11.91
C PRO A 100 0.66 -8.42 10.95
N SER A 101 -0.23 -8.62 9.97
CA SER A 101 0.02 -9.55 8.86
C SER A 101 1.10 -9.03 7.89
N ALA A 102 1.23 -7.71 7.78
CA ALA A 102 2.24 -7.03 6.98
C ALA A 102 2.48 -5.59 7.44
N ASN A 103 3.59 -5.01 6.99
CA ASN A 103 3.90 -3.58 7.08
C ASN A 103 3.83 -2.96 5.68
N ALA A 104 3.12 -1.85 5.52
CA ALA A 104 3.17 -1.00 4.33
C ALA A 104 3.96 0.27 4.64
N ILE A 105 5.12 0.43 4.00
CA ILE A 105 6.02 1.57 4.19
C ILE A 105 5.93 2.45 2.96
N PHE A 106 5.45 3.68 3.12
CA PHE A 106 5.19 4.62 2.04
C PHE A 106 6.08 5.85 2.20
N PHE A 107 7.00 6.05 1.26
CA PHE A 107 7.85 7.24 1.19
C PHE A 107 7.16 8.31 0.34
N CYS A 108 6.88 9.45 0.95
CA CYS A 108 6.29 10.60 0.27
C CYS A 108 7.32 11.30 -0.64
N GLY A 109 6.84 12.12 -1.56
CA GLY A 109 7.72 12.93 -2.41
C GLY A 109 7.73 14.40 -2.04
N ASP A 110 7.84 15.23 -3.08
CA ASP A 110 7.79 16.68 -2.95
C ASP A 110 6.45 17.13 -2.36
N ARG A 111 6.52 18.20 -1.58
CA ARG A 111 5.33 18.84 -1.02
C ARG A 111 4.72 19.79 -2.03
N VAL A 112 3.40 19.73 -2.10
CA VAL A 112 2.60 20.70 -2.82
C VAL A 112 1.53 21.14 -1.82
N GLU A 113 1.77 22.29 -1.17
CA GLU A 113 0.92 22.86 -0.13
C GLU A 113 0.36 24.21 -0.59
N GLY A 114 -0.79 24.61 -0.04
CA GLY A 114 -1.37 25.93 -0.30
C GLY A 114 -1.94 26.07 -1.70
N THR A 115 -2.30 24.96 -2.34
CA THR A 115 -2.88 24.95 -3.69
C THR A 115 -4.34 25.39 -3.71
N GLY A 116 -5.03 25.25 -2.59
CA GLY A 116 -6.49 25.37 -2.51
C GLY A 116 -7.24 24.20 -3.17
N ASN A 117 -6.53 23.22 -3.75
CA ASN A 117 -7.16 22.03 -4.33
C ASN A 117 -7.43 21.01 -3.21
N PRO A 118 -8.70 20.68 -2.91
CA PRO A 118 -9.05 19.81 -1.78
C PRO A 118 -8.54 18.38 -1.93
N VAL A 119 -8.29 17.89 -3.15
CA VAL A 119 -7.73 16.56 -3.40
C VAL A 119 -6.25 16.55 -3.02
N ILE A 120 -5.48 17.56 -3.45
CA ILE A 120 -4.05 17.67 -3.15
C ILE A 120 -3.84 17.85 -1.64
N GLU A 121 -4.54 18.79 -1.00
CA GLU A 121 -4.37 19.05 0.44
C GLU A 121 -4.70 17.81 1.29
N ARG A 122 -5.74 17.05 0.90
CA ARG A 122 -6.11 15.81 1.58
C ARG A 122 -5.07 14.71 1.37
N LEU A 123 -4.50 14.59 0.18
CA LEU A 123 -3.51 13.56 -0.17
C LEU A 123 -2.07 13.95 0.17
N SER A 124 -1.86 15.17 0.67
CA SER A 124 -0.64 15.59 1.37
C SER A 124 -0.69 15.29 2.88
N ASN A 125 -1.84 14.88 3.43
CA ASN A 125 -1.98 14.59 4.85
C ASN A 125 -1.52 13.16 5.20
N LEU A 126 -0.46 13.05 6.01
CA LEU A 126 0.16 11.75 6.35
C LEU A 126 -0.77 10.77 7.08
N GLN A 127 -1.63 11.26 7.97
CA GLN A 127 -2.62 10.41 8.64
C GLN A 127 -3.69 9.95 7.64
N LYS A 128 -4.09 10.82 6.72
CA LYS A 128 -5.06 10.41 5.70
C LYS A 128 -4.50 9.37 4.74
N LEU A 129 -3.24 9.54 4.35
CA LEU A 129 -2.51 8.56 3.55
C LEU A 129 -2.42 7.20 4.27
N SER A 130 -2.13 7.20 5.58
CA SER A 130 -2.06 5.95 6.34
C SER A 130 -3.41 5.22 6.37
N GLU A 131 -4.52 5.95 6.57
CA GLU A 131 -5.88 5.40 6.45
C GLU A 131 -6.20 4.84 5.06
N ILE A 132 -5.80 5.55 3.99
CA ILE A 132 -5.98 5.08 2.62
C ILE A 132 -5.24 3.75 2.44
N LEU A 133 -3.98 3.65 2.87
CA LEU A 133 -3.20 2.41 2.77
C LEU A 133 -3.84 1.26 3.56
N VAL A 134 -4.35 1.49 4.78
CA VAL A 134 -5.09 0.47 5.53
C VAL A 134 -6.33 0.01 4.74
N SER A 135 -7.08 0.94 4.15
CA SER A 135 -8.27 0.58 3.36
C SER A 135 -7.95 -0.25 2.11
N LYS A 136 -6.71 -0.13 1.61
CA LYS A 136 -6.22 -0.75 0.39
C LYS A 136 -5.61 -2.14 0.62
N PHE A 137 -4.77 -2.27 1.65
CA PHE A 137 -4.06 -3.51 1.99
C PHE A 137 -4.78 -4.37 3.03
N GLY A 138 -5.77 -3.81 3.75
CA GLY A 138 -6.59 -4.52 4.73
C GLY A 138 -6.36 -4.08 6.18
N SER A 139 -7.29 -4.45 7.06
CA SER A 139 -7.33 -4.01 8.47
C SER A 139 -6.27 -4.64 9.37
N PHE A 140 -5.53 -5.64 8.90
CA PHE A 140 -4.53 -6.38 9.69
C PHE A 140 -3.08 -5.93 9.43
N ILE A 141 -2.87 -4.94 8.56
CA ILE A 141 -1.53 -4.42 8.27
C ILE A 141 -1.19 -3.22 9.15
N ASN A 142 0.09 -2.95 9.37
CA ASN A 142 0.57 -1.66 9.89
C ASN A 142 0.99 -0.76 8.72
N THR A 143 0.73 0.55 8.82
CA THR A 143 1.11 1.51 7.78
C THR A 143 2.05 2.57 8.34
N TRP A 144 3.07 2.93 7.56
CA TRP A 144 4.10 3.91 7.90
C TRP A 144 4.30 4.87 6.72
N VAL A 145 3.77 6.08 6.82
CA VAL A 145 3.85 7.12 5.78
C VAL A 145 4.93 8.13 6.17
N ILE A 146 6.06 8.08 5.48
CA ILE A 146 7.31 8.76 5.85
C ILE A 146 7.55 9.95 4.93
N GLU A 147 7.74 11.13 5.51
CA GLU A 147 8.29 12.30 4.82
C GLU A 147 9.82 12.36 4.91
N ALA A 148 10.44 13.11 3.99
CA ALA A 148 11.83 13.51 4.16
C ALA A 148 12.01 14.32 5.45
N SER A 149 13.17 14.18 6.10
CA SER A 149 13.50 14.95 7.30
C SER A 149 13.82 16.42 6.98
N VAL A 150 14.14 16.71 5.71
CA VAL A 150 14.53 18.02 5.20
C VAL A 150 13.83 18.28 3.88
N TYR A 151 13.37 19.52 3.71
CA TYR A 151 12.84 20.05 2.46
C TYR A 151 13.59 21.32 2.08
N ASN A 152 13.87 21.50 0.80
CA ASN A 152 14.34 22.77 0.24
C ASN A 152 13.22 23.38 -0.60
N GLY A 153 12.47 24.31 -0.02
CA GLY A 153 11.17 24.70 -0.58
C GLY A 153 10.22 23.49 -0.64
N PRO A 154 9.61 23.18 -1.80
CA PRO A 154 8.75 21.99 -1.94
C PRO A 154 9.54 20.68 -2.09
N PHE A 155 10.84 20.74 -2.37
CA PHE A 155 11.61 19.57 -2.78
C PHE A 155 12.04 18.73 -1.58
N ALA A 156 11.64 17.45 -1.58
CA ALA A 156 12.03 16.49 -0.54
C ALA A 156 13.51 16.11 -0.67
N VAL A 157 14.26 16.04 0.44
CA VAL A 157 15.69 15.69 0.42
C VAL A 157 15.95 14.47 1.29
N PHE A 158 16.03 13.29 0.67
CA PHE A 158 16.23 11.99 1.33
C PHE A 158 17.71 11.67 1.64
N LYS A 159 18.46 12.63 2.17
CA LYS A 159 19.89 12.46 2.49
C LYS A 159 20.18 11.36 3.52
N ASP A 160 19.20 11.05 4.36
CA ASP A 160 19.33 10.03 5.40
C ASP A 160 19.19 8.61 4.83
N PHE A 161 18.64 8.47 3.63
CA PHE A 161 18.45 7.20 2.93
C PHE A 161 19.38 7.05 1.74
N ILE A 162 19.75 8.16 1.08
CA ILE A 162 20.52 8.17 -0.16
C ILE A 162 21.85 8.89 0.09
N PRO A 163 23.01 8.22 -0.06
CA PRO A 163 24.32 8.78 0.29
C PRO A 163 24.68 10.07 -0.44
N SER A 164 24.20 10.26 -1.67
CA SER A 164 24.57 11.40 -2.51
C SER A 164 23.36 12.01 -3.22
N VAL A 165 22.87 13.10 -2.66
CA VAL A 165 21.80 13.94 -3.23
C VAL A 165 22.26 15.38 -3.35
N ASN A 166 21.74 16.10 -4.34
CA ASN A 166 21.95 17.55 -4.44
C ASN A 166 21.01 18.32 -3.50
N GLN A 167 21.06 19.66 -3.53
CA GLN A 167 20.24 20.53 -2.68
C GLN A 167 18.72 20.44 -2.94
N TYR A 168 18.30 19.85 -4.06
CA TYR A 168 16.91 19.61 -4.42
C TYR A 168 16.49 18.15 -4.24
N GLY A 169 17.36 17.32 -3.64
CA GLY A 169 17.09 15.91 -3.39
C GLY A 169 17.26 15.01 -4.61
N GLU A 170 17.83 15.51 -5.72
CA GLU A 170 18.09 14.70 -6.90
C GLU A 170 19.33 13.80 -6.63
N PRO A 171 19.22 12.48 -6.82
CA PRO A 171 20.30 11.54 -6.57
C PRO A 171 21.37 11.62 -7.65
N ARG A 172 22.65 11.48 -7.26
CA ARG A 172 23.75 11.32 -8.24
C ARG A 172 23.91 9.89 -8.71
N SER A 173 23.72 8.95 -7.79
CA SER A 173 23.76 7.51 -8.00
C SER A 173 23.11 6.79 -6.82
N TYR A 174 22.81 5.52 -7.01
CA TYR A 174 22.35 4.61 -5.96
C TYR A 174 23.49 3.64 -5.62
N HIS A 175 23.76 3.45 -4.33
CA HIS A 175 24.97 2.73 -3.91
C HIS A 175 24.68 1.74 -2.78
N PRO A 176 24.90 0.42 -2.96
CA PRO A 176 24.49 -0.58 -1.97
C PRO A 176 25.38 -0.63 -0.71
N ILE A 177 26.65 -0.21 -0.83
CA ILE A 177 27.60 -0.26 0.30
C ILE A 177 27.08 0.50 1.52
N GLY A 178 27.11 -0.16 2.67
CA GLY A 178 26.67 0.39 3.95
C GLY A 178 25.17 0.28 4.20
N PHE A 179 24.38 -0.15 3.21
CA PHE A 179 22.93 -0.34 3.32
C PHE A 179 22.19 0.88 3.90
N PRO A 180 22.41 2.08 3.36
CA PRO A 180 21.93 3.33 3.94
C PRO A 180 20.40 3.37 4.05
N ALA A 181 19.65 3.00 3.02
CA ALA A 181 18.19 3.12 3.05
C ALA A 181 17.54 2.09 3.96
N SER A 182 17.96 0.83 3.91
CA SER A 182 17.38 -0.22 4.76
C SER A 182 17.75 -0.04 6.23
N THR A 183 18.98 0.37 6.55
CA THR A 183 19.40 0.68 7.93
C THR A 183 18.62 1.87 8.48
N SER A 184 18.46 2.93 7.69
CA SER A 184 17.69 4.11 8.08
C SER A 184 16.20 3.80 8.24
N ALA A 185 15.62 3.00 7.34
CA ALA A 185 14.23 2.58 7.44
C ALA A 185 13.98 1.77 8.73
N VAL A 186 14.80 0.77 9.03
CA VAL A 186 14.70 -0.02 10.27
C VAL A 186 14.83 0.87 11.50
N SER A 187 15.85 1.73 11.54
CA SER A 187 16.08 2.63 12.68
C SER A 187 14.89 3.56 12.90
N LEU A 188 14.34 4.13 11.82
CA LEU A 188 13.17 5.01 11.90
C LEU A 188 11.93 4.26 12.39
N LEU A 189 11.67 3.06 11.87
CA LEU A 189 10.52 2.24 12.28
C LEU A 189 10.60 1.84 13.76
N LEU A 190 11.78 1.42 14.24
CA LEU A 190 12.01 1.10 15.64
C LEU A 190 11.79 2.31 16.55
N ASN A 191 12.35 3.47 16.17
CA ASN A 191 12.15 4.70 16.94
C ASN A 191 10.66 5.11 16.95
N CYS A 192 9.95 4.97 15.83
CA CYS A 192 8.51 5.22 15.78
C CYS A 192 7.74 4.28 16.71
N LEU A 193 8.09 2.99 16.72
CA LEU A 193 7.46 2.00 17.58
C LEU A 193 7.63 2.33 19.06
N GLU A 194 8.84 2.77 19.46
CA GLU A 194 9.11 3.22 20.82
C GLU A 194 8.27 4.46 21.21
N GLU A 195 8.14 5.45 20.32
CA GLU A 195 7.28 6.60 20.58
C GLU A 195 5.80 6.20 20.74
N VAL A 196 5.31 5.27 19.93
CA VAL A 196 3.94 4.78 20.06
C VAL A 196 3.73 3.99 21.36
N LYS A 197 4.69 3.14 21.74
CA LYS A 197 4.64 2.40 23.02
C LYS A 197 4.52 3.37 24.20
N LYS A 198 5.25 4.49 24.20
CA LYS A 198 5.14 5.54 25.23
C LYS A 198 3.73 6.16 25.27
N VAL A 199 3.18 6.51 24.10
CA VAL A 199 1.85 7.12 23.99
C VAL A 199 0.73 6.19 24.45
N ILE A 200 0.82 4.89 24.12
CA ILE A 200 -0.19 3.89 24.52
C ILE A 200 -0.09 3.59 26.02
N SER A 201 1.13 3.40 26.53
CA SER A 201 1.34 3.07 27.95
C SER A 201 0.94 4.22 28.88
N GLY A 202 1.16 5.48 28.47
CA GLY A 202 0.71 6.66 29.23
C GLY A 202 -0.82 6.82 29.33
N ARG A 203 -1.60 5.98 28.63
CA ARG A 203 -3.07 5.98 28.68
C ARG A 203 -3.68 4.85 29.52
N GLN A 204 -2.88 3.91 30.03
CA GLN A 204 -3.39 2.79 30.84
C GLN A 204 -3.21 3.07 32.34
N ILE A 205 -4.33 3.29 33.04
CA ILE A 205 -4.45 3.02 34.48
C ILE A 205 -4.86 1.54 34.60
N GLU A 206 -3.98 0.75 35.20
CA GLU A 206 -4.13 -0.64 35.68
C GLU A 206 -5.24 -1.50 35.03
N ALA A 207 -4.84 -2.38 34.10
CA ALA A 207 -5.64 -3.55 33.74
C ALA A 207 -4.76 -4.82 33.80
N HIS A 208 -5.25 -5.82 34.52
CA HIS A 208 -4.59 -7.08 34.79
C HIS A 208 -4.25 -7.87 33.52
N THR A 209 -2.99 -8.29 33.42
CA THR A 209 -2.45 -9.06 32.30
C THR A 209 -2.73 -10.55 32.47
N GLY A 210 -3.61 -11.09 31.64
CA GLY A 210 -3.84 -12.52 31.53
C GLY A 210 -4.33 -12.87 30.13
N SER A 211 -3.42 -12.98 29.17
CA SER A 211 -3.72 -13.57 27.86
C SER A 211 -2.48 -14.19 27.26
N THR A 212 -2.52 -15.51 27.10
CA THR A 212 -1.48 -16.32 26.45
C THR A 212 -1.44 -16.00 24.95
N PRO A 213 -0.28 -15.64 24.38
CA PRO A 213 -0.17 -15.40 22.94
C PRO A 213 -0.25 -16.75 22.21
N SER A 214 -1.35 -17.00 21.52
CA SER A 214 -1.46 -18.05 20.53
C SER A 214 -1.39 -17.41 19.15
N SER A 215 -0.20 -17.37 18.55
CA SER A 215 -0.08 -17.24 17.10
C SER A 215 1.20 -17.88 16.61
N ARG A 216 1.08 -18.81 15.67
CA ARG A 216 2.21 -19.39 14.93
C ARG A 216 2.99 -18.23 14.28
N PHE A 217 4.27 -18.09 14.62
CA PHE A 217 5.11 -16.98 14.19
C PHE A 217 5.31 -16.97 12.67
N SER A 218 4.53 -16.16 11.96
CA SER A 218 4.89 -15.68 10.63
C SER A 218 5.45 -14.27 10.80
N HIS A 219 6.70 -14.05 10.39
CA HIS A 219 7.28 -12.70 10.30
C HIS A 219 6.40 -11.85 9.35
N PRO A 220 5.98 -10.62 9.72
CA PRO A 220 5.15 -9.81 8.86
C PRO A 220 5.83 -9.55 7.51
N LYS A 221 5.06 -9.65 6.43
CA LYS A 221 5.51 -9.24 5.10
C LYS A 221 5.72 -7.72 5.04
N THR A 222 6.50 -7.24 4.09
CA THR A 222 6.67 -5.81 3.86
C THR A 222 6.27 -5.44 2.43
N PHE A 223 5.45 -4.40 2.31
CA PHE A 223 5.16 -3.68 1.08
C PHE A 223 5.87 -2.33 1.16
N ILE A 224 6.65 -1.98 0.13
CA ILE A 224 7.30 -0.67 0.06
C ILE A 224 6.73 0.13 -1.11
N LEU A 225 6.42 1.39 -0.86
CA LEU A 225 5.81 2.31 -1.81
C LEU A 225 6.61 3.61 -1.84
N GLY A 226 6.85 4.14 -3.03
CA GLY A 226 7.56 5.38 -3.24
C GLY A 226 6.74 6.28 -4.14
N PHE A 227 6.24 7.37 -3.58
CA PHE A 227 5.43 8.32 -4.31
C PHE A 227 6.27 9.51 -4.78
N SER A 228 6.15 9.90 -6.05
CA SER A 228 6.87 11.06 -6.58
C SER A 228 8.38 10.91 -6.29
N LYS A 229 9.01 11.88 -5.60
CA LYS A 229 10.43 11.79 -5.19
C LYS A 229 10.73 10.64 -4.22
N GLY A 230 9.75 10.11 -3.49
CA GLY A 230 9.90 8.94 -2.63
C GLY A 230 10.33 7.68 -3.37
N GLY A 231 10.12 7.62 -4.70
CA GLY A 231 10.67 6.57 -5.56
C GLY A 231 12.19 6.46 -5.53
N THR A 232 12.90 7.55 -5.21
CA THR A 232 14.36 7.51 -5.07
C THR A 232 14.83 6.69 -3.87
N VAL A 233 14.04 6.66 -2.78
CA VAL A 233 14.31 5.77 -1.65
C VAL A 233 14.09 4.31 -2.05
N LEU A 234 13.07 4.03 -2.89
CA LEU A 234 12.87 2.69 -3.43
C LEU A 234 14.04 2.26 -4.32
N ASN A 235 14.53 3.12 -5.21
CA ASN A 235 15.69 2.81 -6.04
C ASN A 235 16.89 2.40 -5.16
N GLN A 236 17.16 3.15 -4.10
CA GLN A 236 18.22 2.81 -3.15
C GLN A 236 17.96 1.48 -2.41
N LEU A 237 16.74 1.23 -1.95
CA LEU A 237 16.35 -0.05 -1.31
C LEU A 237 16.45 -1.24 -2.28
N VAL A 238 16.06 -1.06 -3.55
CA VAL A 238 16.13 -2.10 -4.59
C VAL A 238 17.60 -2.39 -4.93
N THR A 239 18.44 -1.36 -5.04
CA THR A 239 19.88 -1.53 -5.15
C THR A 239 20.44 -2.31 -3.97
N GLU A 240 20.07 -2.00 -2.73
CA GLU A 240 20.49 -2.75 -1.54
C GLU A 240 19.98 -4.21 -1.56
N LEU A 241 18.73 -4.43 -1.96
CA LEU A 241 18.13 -5.77 -2.08
C LEU A 241 18.90 -6.66 -3.05
N GLY A 242 19.32 -6.12 -4.20
CA GLY A 242 20.14 -6.84 -5.17
C GLY A 242 21.52 -7.24 -4.64
N PHE A 243 22.06 -6.50 -3.68
CA PHE A 243 23.40 -6.74 -3.14
C PHE A 243 23.38 -7.40 -1.75
N THR A 244 22.22 -7.91 -1.31
CA THR A 244 22.08 -8.62 -0.04
C THR A 244 22.23 -10.13 -0.20
N ASP A 245 23.10 -10.73 0.61
CA ASP A 245 23.28 -12.19 0.65
C ASP A 245 22.11 -12.89 1.37
N ILE A 246 21.63 -14.01 0.82
CA ILE A 246 20.51 -14.80 1.37
C ILE A 246 20.83 -15.39 2.74
N GLY A 247 22.10 -15.71 3.01
CA GLY A 247 22.56 -16.36 4.24
C GLY A 247 22.88 -15.41 5.40
N SER A 248 22.75 -14.11 5.21
CA SER A 248 23.15 -13.09 6.20
C SER A 248 22.35 -13.15 7.52
N ASN A 249 21.17 -13.77 7.53
CA ASN A 249 20.38 -14.02 8.74
C ASN A 249 20.89 -15.18 9.62
N VAL A 250 21.79 -16.04 9.13
CA VAL A 250 22.22 -17.26 9.84
C VAL A 250 23.43 -17.02 10.75
N ASN A 251 24.18 -15.93 10.54
CA ASN A 251 25.44 -15.65 11.25
C ASN A 251 25.53 -14.22 11.81
N SER A 252 24.47 -13.70 12.43
CA SER A 252 24.67 -12.65 13.44
C SER A 252 25.01 -13.34 14.75
N PRO A 253 26.27 -13.30 15.23
CA PRO A 253 26.56 -13.83 16.54
C PRO A 253 25.79 -12.99 17.56
N HIS A 254 25.04 -13.69 18.40
CA HIS A 254 24.75 -13.25 19.76
C HIS A 254 26.05 -12.73 20.39
N VAL A 255 26.31 -11.43 20.28
CA VAL A 255 27.21 -10.76 21.21
C VAL A 255 26.38 -10.53 22.47
N GLU A 256 26.12 -11.64 23.17
CA GLU A 256 25.89 -11.63 24.60
C GLU A 256 27.20 -11.14 25.24
N GLN A 257 27.38 -9.82 25.28
CA GLN A 257 28.15 -9.24 26.37
C GLN A 257 27.26 -9.31 27.60
N ALA A 258 27.53 -10.37 28.37
CA ALA A 258 27.04 -10.58 29.71
C ALA A 258 27.46 -9.42 30.62
N ILE A 259 26.66 -8.35 30.65
CA ILE A 259 26.61 -7.42 31.77
C ILE A 259 25.13 -7.08 32.02
N ASP A 260 24.55 -7.84 32.94
CA ASP A 260 23.50 -7.42 33.86
C ASP A 260 22.14 -6.98 33.28
N ARG A 261 21.26 -7.96 32.98
CA ARG A 261 19.79 -7.73 32.95
C ARG A 261 19.03 -8.88 33.59
N LYS A 262 18.94 -8.85 34.91
CA LYS A 262 17.68 -9.23 35.59
C LYS A 262 16.60 -8.26 35.08
N PHE A 263 15.45 -8.79 34.67
CA PHE A 263 14.26 -8.11 34.09
C PHE A 263 14.27 -7.87 32.57
N SER A 264 13.81 -8.86 31.79
CA SER A 264 12.64 -8.73 30.89
C SER A 264 12.51 -9.97 29.97
N THR A 265 11.95 -11.05 30.50
CA THR A 265 11.32 -12.12 29.72
C THR A 265 10.01 -11.60 29.13
N ARG A 266 10.07 -10.99 27.95
CA ARG A 266 8.90 -10.81 27.07
C ARG A 266 9.43 -10.91 25.64
N GLU A 267 9.16 -12.03 24.97
CA GLU A 267 9.42 -12.18 23.54
C GLU A 267 8.86 -10.95 22.83
N GLU A 268 9.76 -10.09 22.36
CA GLU A 268 9.39 -8.80 21.81
C GLU A 268 8.82 -9.03 20.42
N MET A 269 7.48 -8.95 20.33
CA MET A 269 6.70 -9.07 19.10
C MET A 269 7.38 -8.40 17.90
N ASP A 270 7.54 -9.15 16.81
CA ASP A 270 8.11 -8.68 15.53
C ASP A 270 7.11 -7.79 14.77
N ILE A 271 6.76 -6.64 15.36
CA ILE A 271 5.84 -5.67 14.75
C ILE A 271 6.49 -5.02 13.52
N VAL A 272 7.78 -4.74 13.59
CA VAL A 272 8.62 -4.18 12.51
C VAL A 272 9.93 -4.98 12.42
N PRO A 273 10.59 -4.99 11.25
CA PRO A 273 11.92 -5.60 11.12
C PRO A 273 12.94 -4.95 12.06
N LYS A 274 13.78 -5.77 12.69
CA LYS A 274 14.82 -5.30 13.65
C LYS A 274 16.21 -5.12 13.01
N THR A 275 16.42 -5.73 11.84
CA THR A 275 17.67 -5.62 11.06
C THR A 275 17.36 -5.28 9.61
N LYS A 276 18.35 -4.74 8.90
CA LYS A 276 18.25 -4.45 7.47
C LYS A 276 18.02 -5.72 6.65
N GLU A 277 18.66 -6.83 7.03
CA GLU A 277 18.48 -8.13 6.39
C GLU A 277 17.05 -8.63 6.58
N SER A 278 16.50 -8.51 7.79
CA SER A 278 15.11 -8.83 8.09
C SER A 278 14.15 -7.97 7.27
N LEU A 279 14.41 -6.66 7.14
CA LEU A 279 13.62 -5.77 6.30
C LEU A 279 13.65 -6.23 4.84
N LEU A 280 14.85 -6.34 4.25
CA LEU A 280 15.03 -6.68 2.84
C LEU A 280 14.47 -8.07 2.50
N ASN A 281 14.62 -9.05 3.40
CA ASN A 281 14.07 -10.39 3.23
C ASN A 281 12.55 -10.46 3.40
N SER A 282 11.94 -9.49 4.08
CA SER A 282 10.48 -9.41 4.25
C SER A 282 9.75 -8.71 3.09
N ILE A 283 10.47 -8.00 2.21
CA ILE A 283 9.88 -7.28 1.07
C ILE A 283 9.23 -8.26 0.11
N THR A 284 7.94 -8.05 -0.16
CA THR A 284 7.13 -8.89 -1.05
C THR A 284 6.61 -8.12 -2.25
N GLU A 285 6.31 -6.82 -2.11
CA GLU A 285 5.97 -5.95 -3.25
C GLU A 285 6.62 -4.57 -3.14
N ILE A 286 6.98 -4.02 -4.29
CA ILE A 286 7.64 -2.73 -4.48
C ILE A 286 6.81 -1.91 -5.46
N HIS A 287 6.18 -0.84 -4.95
CA HIS A 287 5.27 0.01 -5.71
C HIS A 287 5.89 1.36 -6.01
N TYR A 288 6.22 1.58 -7.28
CA TYR A 288 6.61 2.90 -7.79
C TYR A 288 5.33 3.67 -8.10
N VAL A 289 4.99 4.67 -7.30
CA VAL A 289 3.74 5.43 -7.43
C VAL A 289 4.00 6.80 -8.05
N ASP A 290 3.70 6.93 -9.34
CA ASP A 290 3.81 8.17 -10.11
C ASP A 290 5.13 8.92 -9.84
N VAL A 291 6.21 8.13 -9.89
CA VAL A 291 7.56 8.58 -9.56
C VAL A 291 8.05 9.55 -10.63
N GLY A 292 8.74 10.60 -10.17
CA GLY A 292 9.25 11.62 -11.07
C GLY A 292 10.28 12.51 -10.39
N LEU A 293 11.20 13.00 -11.21
CA LEU A 293 12.32 13.86 -10.84
C LEU A 293 12.46 15.00 -11.85
N ASN A 294 13.24 16.03 -11.50
CA ASN A 294 13.58 17.11 -12.43
C ASN A 294 14.86 16.82 -13.22
N SER A 295 15.52 15.69 -12.95
CA SER A 295 16.63 15.14 -13.72
C SER A 295 16.48 13.62 -13.86
N SER A 296 17.42 12.99 -14.59
CA SER A 296 17.55 11.53 -14.64
C SER A 296 17.73 10.89 -13.27
N GLY A 297 17.40 9.61 -13.17
CA GLY A 297 17.48 8.79 -11.96
C GLY A 297 16.13 8.57 -11.27
N ALA A 298 15.01 8.80 -11.96
CA ALA A 298 13.68 8.54 -11.41
C ALA A 298 13.44 7.03 -11.25
N TYR A 299 13.94 6.22 -12.18
CA TYR A 299 13.87 4.75 -12.16
C TYR A 299 15.25 4.13 -12.33
N LEU A 300 15.44 2.92 -11.79
CA LEU A 300 16.70 2.19 -11.92
C LEU A 300 16.89 1.67 -13.34
N THR A 301 18.05 1.96 -13.92
CA THR A 301 18.42 1.52 -15.27
C THR A 301 19.66 0.62 -15.32
N ASP A 302 20.16 0.22 -14.15
CA ASP A 302 21.34 -0.63 -14.01
C ASP A 302 20.94 -2.12 -14.08
N PRO A 303 21.36 -2.86 -15.12
CA PRO A 303 21.05 -4.28 -15.26
C PRO A 303 21.63 -5.14 -14.13
N ASP A 304 22.79 -4.79 -13.56
CA ASP A 304 23.45 -5.60 -12.53
C ASP A 304 22.56 -5.75 -11.28
N VAL A 305 21.82 -4.70 -10.92
CA VAL A 305 20.88 -4.73 -9.80
C VAL A 305 19.81 -5.82 -10.01
N PHE A 306 19.17 -5.84 -11.17
CA PHE A 306 18.08 -6.79 -11.46
C PHE A 306 18.59 -8.21 -11.68
N GLU A 307 19.74 -8.38 -12.33
CA GLU A 307 20.39 -9.69 -12.46
C GLU A 307 20.69 -10.31 -11.09
N ARG A 308 21.15 -9.52 -10.13
CA ARG A 308 21.43 -10.01 -8.78
C ARG A 308 20.16 -10.32 -8.01
N ILE A 309 19.11 -9.52 -8.13
CA ILE A 309 17.78 -9.84 -7.57
C ILE A 309 17.30 -11.18 -8.14
N SER A 310 17.40 -11.38 -9.44
CA SER A 310 17.04 -12.63 -10.12
C SER A 310 17.82 -13.83 -9.59
N LYS A 311 19.16 -13.72 -9.51
CA LYS A 311 20.04 -14.75 -8.92
C LYS A 311 19.63 -15.07 -7.48
N ARG A 312 19.34 -14.03 -6.67
CA ARG A 312 18.89 -14.16 -5.29
C ARG A 312 17.58 -14.97 -5.18
N LEU A 313 16.61 -14.72 -6.06
CA LEU A 313 15.34 -15.46 -6.09
C LEU A 313 15.52 -16.93 -6.50
N ILE A 314 16.40 -17.19 -7.48
CA ILE A 314 16.75 -18.55 -7.91
C ILE A 314 17.38 -19.34 -6.76
N GLN A 315 18.26 -18.71 -6.00
CA GLN A 315 18.95 -19.30 -4.83
C GLN A 315 18.03 -19.50 -3.60
N GLY A 316 16.74 -19.17 -3.69
CA GLY A 316 15.76 -19.53 -2.67
C GLY A 316 15.24 -18.38 -1.82
N ALA A 317 15.58 -17.13 -2.14
CA ALA A 317 14.95 -15.99 -1.46
C ALA A 317 13.44 -15.91 -1.73
N PRO A 318 12.67 -15.25 -0.84
CA PRO A 318 11.24 -15.04 -1.04
C PRO A 318 10.92 -14.31 -2.34
N GLN A 319 9.80 -14.66 -2.94
CA GLN A 319 9.23 -14.00 -4.12
C GLN A 319 9.06 -12.49 -3.90
N VAL A 320 9.30 -11.70 -4.96
CA VAL A 320 9.10 -10.25 -4.96
C VAL A 320 8.33 -9.79 -6.20
N GLY A 321 7.41 -8.85 -6.01
CA GLY A 321 6.67 -8.18 -7.07
C GLY A 321 7.10 -6.73 -7.24
N PHE A 322 7.24 -6.29 -8.48
CA PHE A 322 7.38 -4.88 -8.86
C PHE A 322 6.09 -4.41 -9.51
N VAL A 323 5.60 -3.26 -9.06
CA VAL A 323 4.42 -2.62 -9.65
C VAL A 323 4.74 -1.17 -9.97
N LEU A 324 4.72 -0.83 -11.26
CA LEU A 324 4.94 0.51 -11.76
C LEU A 324 3.57 1.16 -11.99
N HIS A 325 3.25 2.17 -11.19
CA HIS A 325 2.04 2.95 -11.29
C HIS A 325 2.37 4.33 -11.84
N GLY A 326 1.64 4.80 -12.84
CA GLY A 326 1.86 6.14 -13.36
C GLY A 326 0.65 6.75 -14.04
N THR A 327 0.76 8.05 -14.24
CA THR A 327 -0.26 8.91 -14.83
C THR A 327 0.31 9.64 -16.04
N PRO A 328 -0.55 10.22 -16.90
CA PRO A 328 -0.11 11.11 -17.97
C PRO A 328 0.79 12.26 -17.47
N ARG A 329 0.61 12.72 -16.22
CA ARG A 329 1.41 13.81 -15.62
C ARG A 329 2.89 13.50 -15.52
N GLN A 330 3.27 12.23 -15.30
CA GLN A 330 4.67 11.80 -15.24
C GLN A 330 5.10 11.12 -16.53
N TRP A 331 4.35 10.11 -17.00
CA TRP A 331 4.79 9.25 -18.11
C TRP A 331 4.56 9.85 -19.50
N SER A 332 3.75 10.90 -19.63
CA SER A 332 3.55 11.61 -20.90
C SER A 332 4.14 13.03 -20.90
N ASP A 333 4.97 13.38 -19.91
CA ASP A 333 5.57 14.71 -19.80
C ASP A 333 6.72 14.88 -20.81
N LYS A 334 6.45 15.57 -21.92
CA LYS A 334 7.43 15.84 -22.99
C LYS A 334 8.66 16.62 -22.52
N ARG A 335 8.57 17.39 -21.43
CA ARG A 335 9.70 18.15 -20.88
C ARG A 335 10.59 17.31 -19.98
N ARG A 336 10.09 16.18 -19.50
CA ARG A 336 10.78 15.24 -18.61
C ARG A 336 10.73 13.83 -19.19
N TYR A 337 11.03 13.73 -20.49
CA TYR A 337 10.92 12.49 -21.27
C TYR A 337 11.72 11.33 -20.65
N TRP A 338 12.83 11.63 -19.98
CA TRP A 338 13.65 10.65 -19.26
C TRP A 338 12.85 9.83 -18.23
N ILE A 339 11.79 10.37 -17.62
CA ILE A 339 10.97 9.62 -16.66
C ILE A 339 10.35 8.39 -17.33
N ARG A 340 9.81 8.58 -18.53
CA ARG A 340 9.23 7.49 -19.31
C ARG A 340 10.32 6.54 -19.79
N ASP A 341 11.41 7.06 -20.36
CA ASP A 341 12.49 6.24 -20.90
C ASP A 341 13.13 5.35 -19.82
N GLU A 342 13.40 5.90 -18.63
CA GLU A 342 13.95 5.16 -17.50
C GLU A 342 12.96 4.11 -16.97
N LYS A 343 11.66 4.46 -16.90
CA LYS A 343 10.60 3.52 -16.52
C LYS A 343 10.46 2.38 -17.53
N ASP A 344 10.45 2.67 -18.83
CA ASP A 344 10.38 1.68 -19.92
C ASP A 344 11.60 0.75 -19.87
N LYS A 345 12.80 1.31 -19.65
CA LYS A 345 14.03 0.53 -19.47
C LYS A 345 13.98 -0.35 -18.22
N MET A 346 13.54 0.18 -17.08
CA MET A 346 13.39 -0.60 -15.85
C MET A 346 12.40 -1.76 -16.04
N LEU A 347 11.25 -1.50 -16.66
CA LEU A 347 10.23 -2.52 -16.97
C LEU A 347 10.84 -3.65 -17.81
N HIS A 348 11.52 -3.31 -18.90
CA HIS A 348 12.16 -4.30 -19.77
C HIS A 348 13.24 -5.13 -19.05
N LEU A 349 14.06 -4.50 -18.20
CA LEU A 349 15.06 -5.21 -17.39
C LEU A 349 14.40 -6.19 -16.42
N LEU A 350 13.35 -5.75 -15.72
CA LEU A 350 12.59 -6.59 -14.80
C LEU A 350 11.91 -7.77 -15.51
N GLU A 351 11.27 -7.53 -16.64
CA GLU A 351 10.62 -8.57 -17.44
C GLU A 351 11.65 -9.59 -17.95
N SER A 352 12.78 -9.13 -18.50
CA SER A 352 13.87 -10.01 -18.94
C SER A 352 14.36 -10.95 -17.83
N GLU A 353 14.49 -10.44 -16.61
CA GLU A 353 14.87 -11.24 -15.44
C GLU A 353 13.74 -12.13 -14.92
N ALA A 354 12.48 -11.71 -15.03
CA ALA A 354 11.32 -12.48 -14.60
C ALA A 354 11.18 -13.80 -15.37
N HIS A 355 11.48 -13.80 -16.67
CA HIS A 355 11.48 -15.01 -17.50
C HIS A 355 12.49 -16.07 -17.00
N LYS A 356 13.53 -15.67 -16.27
CA LYS A 356 14.61 -16.57 -15.80
C LYS A 356 14.32 -17.26 -14.46
N ASN A 357 13.33 -16.81 -13.69
CA ASN A 357 13.16 -17.23 -12.29
C ASN A 357 11.84 -17.96 -11.99
N GLY A 358 11.15 -18.46 -13.01
CA GLY A 358 9.98 -19.33 -12.85
C GLY A 358 8.80 -18.65 -12.14
N GLY A 359 8.65 -17.33 -12.31
CA GLY A 359 7.55 -16.54 -11.73
C GLY A 359 7.79 -16.04 -10.31
N LYS A 360 9.01 -16.18 -9.76
CA LYS A 360 9.40 -15.62 -8.45
C LYS A 360 9.65 -14.12 -8.48
N LEU A 361 9.88 -13.54 -9.65
CA LEU A 361 9.82 -12.10 -9.88
C LEU A 361 8.54 -11.80 -10.66
N GLN A 362 7.66 -11.01 -10.07
CA GLN A 362 6.47 -10.53 -10.74
C GLN A 362 6.65 -9.07 -11.14
N VAL A 363 6.14 -8.71 -12.31
CA VAL A 363 6.27 -7.36 -12.85
C VAL A 363 4.92 -6.93 -13.38
N HIS A 364 4.46 -5.76 -12.97
CA HIS A 364 3.17 -5.22 -13.39
C HIS A 364 3.29 -3.74 -13.69
N GLU A 365 2.66 -3.32 -14.77
CA GLU A 365 2.45 -1.91 -15.09
C GLU A 365 0.98 -1.53 -14.94
N ARG A 366 0.72 -0.33 -14.42
CA ARG A 366 -0.61 0.25 -14.23
C ARG A 366 -0.60 1.71 -14.64
N TYR A 367 -1.26 2.00 -15.77
CA TYR A 367 -1.42 3.35 -16.27
C TYR A 367 -2.82 3.90 -15.93
N TYR A 368 -2.85 4.96 -15.13
CA TYR A 368 -4.08 5.55 -14.61
C TYR A 368 -4.44 6.83 -15.36
N PHE A 369 -5.75 7.11 -15.48
CA PHE A 369 -6.27 8.34 -16.08
C PHE A 369 -5.82 8.58 -17.53
N ALA A 370 -5.64 7.51 -18.31
CA ALA A 370 -5.15 7.58 -19.69
C ALA A 370 -6.02 8.46 -20.61
N ASP A 371 -7.29 8.64 -20.27
CA ASP A 371 -8.30 9.45 -20.96
C ASP A 371 -8.29 10.92 -20.53
N LYS A 372 -7.52 11.30 -19.50
CA LYS A 372 -7.48 12.66 -18.97
C LYS A 372 -6.25 13.45 -19.43
N SER A 373 -6.41 14.77 -19.55
CA SER A 373 -5.29 15.67 -19.80
C SER A 373 -4.38 15.76 -18.57
N PRO A 374 -3.04 15.75 -18.71
CA PRO A 374 -2.11 15.83 -17.60
C PRO A 374 -2.35 17.04 -16.69
N ASP A 375 -2.53 16.83 -15.39
CA ASP A 375 -2.67 17.91 -14.42
C ASP A 375 -1.98 17.57 -13.08
N MET A 376 -1.95 18.55 -12.16
CA MET A 376 -1.29 18.35 -10.88
C MET A 376 -2.11 17.49 -9.91
N GLN A 377 -3.43 17.47 -10.06
CA GLN A 377 -4.31 16.72 -9.17
C GLN A 377 -4.13 15.22 -9.37
N MET A 378 -4.08 14.75 -10.63
CA MET A 378 -3.96 13.32 -10.95
C MET A 378 -2.70 12.69 -10.35
N HIS A 379 -1.61 13.45 -10.22
CA HIS A 379 -0.39 13.01 -9.56
C HIS A 379 -0.65 12.56 -8.13
N PHE A 380 -1.50 13.27 -7.39
CA PHE A 380 -1.88 12.89 -6.04
C PHE A 380 -3.02 11.87 -6.04
N GLU A 381 -4.05 12.10 -6.86
CA GLU A 381 -5.26 11.26 -6.96
C GLU A 381 -4.97 9.80 -7.30
N VAL A 382 -3.83 9.53 -7.97
CA VAL A 382 -3.37 8.16 -8.24
C VAL A 382 -3.24 7.31 -6.97
N ILE A 383 -2.89 7.90 -5.83
CA ILE A 383 -2.71 7.20 -4.54
C ILE A 383 -4.03 6.54 -4.11
N GLU A 384 -5.16 7.21 -4.34
CA GLU A 384 -6.48 6.65 -4.06
C GLU A 384 -6.93 5.65 -5.12
N SER A 385 -6.40 5.76 -6.32
CA SER A 385 -6.76 4.90 -7.46
C SER A 385 -5.98 3.59 -7.48
N LEU A 386 -4.93 3.45 -6.65
CA LEU A 386 -4.13 2.23 -6.57
C LEU A 386 -5.02 1.00 -6.34
N ASP A 387 -4.93 0.02 -7.24
CA ASP A 387 -5.55 -1.30 -7.08
C ASP A 387 -4.47 -2.32 -6.69
N PHE A 388 -4.57 -2.83 -5.46
CA PHE A 388 -3.61 -3.77 -4.86
C PHE A 388 -4.14 -5.21 -4.83
N LYS A 389 -5.15 -5.53 -5.65
CA LYS A 389 -5.66 -6.91 -5.69
C LYS A 389 -4.54 -7.88 -6.06
N ALA A 390 -4.32 -8.84 -5.16
CA ALA A 390 -3.51 -10.01 -5.40
C ALA A 390 -3.92 -10.67 -6.72
N PRO A 391 -2.96 -11.12 -7.55
CA PRO A 391 -3.27 -11.90 -8.74
C PRO A 391 -3.95 -13.21 -8.30
N GLY A 392 -5.27 -13.32 -8.51
CA GLY A 392 -6.01 -14.55 -8.19
C GLY A 392 -7.51 -14.45 -7.93
N MET A 393 -8.11 -13.26 -7.83
CA MET A 393 -9.58 -13.11 -7.74
C MET A 393 -10.11 -12.16 -8.81
N THR A 394 -10.17 -12.64 -10.05
CA THR A 394 -11.08 -12.06 -11.05
C THR A 394 -12.50 -12.50 -10.71
N LYS A 395 -13.38 -11.53 -10.43
CA LYS A 395 -14.82 -11.72 -10.64
C LYS A 395 -15.00 -11.94 -12.14
N GLY A 396 -15.77 -12.97 -12.50
CA GLY A 396 -16.07 -13.34 -13.88
C GLY A 396 -16.36 -12.12 -14.75
N GLY A 397 -15.46 -11.87 -15.69
CA GLY A 397 -15.60 -10.96 -16.80
C GLY A 397 -15.34 -11.79 -18.05
N ILE A 398 -16.35 -11.84 -18.89
CA ILE A 398 -16.43 -12.60 -20.14
C ILE A 398 -15.17 -12.38 -20.97
N ARG A 399 -14.44 -13.46 -21.26
CA ARG A 399 -13.55 -13.52 -22.43
C ARG A 399 -14.47 -13.42 -23.65
N LEU A 400 -14.37 -12.32 -24.39
CA LEU A 400 -14.65 -12.39 -25.82
C LEU A 400 -13.42 -13.06 -26.42
N GLU A 401 -13.59 -14.32 -26.79
CA GLU A 401 -12.69 -15.02 -27.70
C GLU A 401 -12.92 -14.40 -29.08
N ASP A 402 -11.95 -13.64 -29.58
CA ASP A 402 -11.86 -13.35 -30.99
C ASP A 402 -11.09 -14.52 -31.62
N ASP A 403 -11.83 -15.38 -32.32
CA ASP A 403 -11.30 -16.40 -33.22
C ASP A 403 -10.52 -15.73 -34.37
N PRO A 404 -9.42 -16.33 -34.85
CA PRO A 404 -8.73 -15.88 -36.04
C PRO A 404 -9.52 -16.32 -37.28
N MET A 405 -10.02 -15.36 -38.06
CA MET A 405 -10.38 -15.61 -39.46
C MET A 405 -9.11 -15.51 -40.29
N ASP A 406 -8.71 -16.65 -40.84
CA ASP A 406 -7.86 -16.75 -42.02
C ASP A 406 -8.49 -15.95 -43.16
N ASP A 407 -7.76 -14.96 -43.69
CA ASP A 407 -7.92 -14.52 -45.07
C ASP A 407 -6.54 -14.18 -45.61
N GLU A 408 -6.05 -15.07 -46.46
CA GLU A 408 -4.94 -14.85 -47.38
C GLU A 408 -5.26 -13.65 -48.28
N VAL A 409 -4.46 -12.58 -48.19
CA VAL A 409 -4.32 -11.62 -49.28
C VAL A 409 -2.83 -11.40 -49.54
N GLU A 410 -2.40 -12.06 -50.61
CA GLU A 410 -1.14 -11.91 -51.29
C GLU A 410 -1.07 -10.51 -51.92
N GLU A 411 -0.24 -9.61 -51.40
CA GLU A 411 0.17 -8.40 -52.14
C GLU A 411 1.69 -8.21 -52.12
N ASN A 412 2.23 -8.18 -53.35
CA ASN A 412 3.64 -8.10 -53.71
C ASN A 412 4.33 -6.81 -53.21
N PRO A 413 5.65 -6.86 -52.93
CA PRO A 413 6.42 -5.68 -52.58
C PRO A 413 6.66 -4.78 -53.80
N ILE A 414 6.25 -3.51 -53.70
CA ILE A 414 6.61 -2.45 -54.64
C ILE A 414 8.04 -1.98 -54.33
N GLU A 415 8.95 -2.28 -55.25
CA GLU A 415 10.30 -1.70 -55.33
C GLU A 415 10.21 -0.19 -55.58
N TRP A 416 10.93 0.59 -54.76
CA TRP A 416 11.19 2.00 -55.02
C TRP A 416 12.53 2.13 -55.73
N PRO A 417 12.60 2.77 -56.91
CA PRO A 417 13.87 2.96 -57.60
C PRO A 417 14.72 4.03 -56.92
N ALA A 418 16.00 3.73 -56.78
CA ALA A 418 17.04 4.68 -56.47
C ALA A 418 17.30 5.59 -57.68
N GLU A 419 17.37 6.91 -57.46
CA GLU A 419 18.06 7.82 -58.37
C GLU A 419 18.91 8.83 -57.58
N ASN A 420 20.22 8.74 -57.87
CA ASN A 420 21.29 9.75 -57.91
C ASN A 420 21.64 10.58 -56.67
#